data_AF-W4V505-F1
#
_entry.id   AF-W4V505-F1
#
_cell.length_a   1.000
_cell.length_b   1.000
_cell.length_c   1.000
_cell.angle_alpha   90.00
_cell.angle_beta   90.00
_cell.angle_gamma   90.00
#
_symmetry.space_group_name_H-M   'P 1'
#
loop_
_entity.id
_entity.type
_entity.pdbx_description
1 polymer ?
#
loop_
_entity_poly.entity_id
_entity_poly.type
_entity_poly.pdbx_seq_one_letter_code
_entity_poly.pdbx_strand_id
1 'polypeptide(L)' 'MYRLWETDDFVDENTLTVNMARLRKKLASVGIEEFIITKKGLGYMVE' A
#
# COMPACT_ATOMS: atom_id res chain seq x y z
N MET A 1 6.48 -5.38 -19.51
CA MET A 1 5.83 -5.29 -18.20
C MET A 1 6.25 -3.96 -17.60
N TYR A 2 5.44 -2.91 -17.79
CA TYR A 2 5.76 -1.57 -17.30
C TYR A 2 5.65 -1.56 -15.78
N ARG A 3 6.79 -1.53 -15.09
CA ARG A 3 6.84 -1.29 -13.64
C ARG A 3 6.58 0.21 -13.47
N LEU A 4 5.50 0.58 -12.79
CA LEU A 4 5.16 1.98 -12.51
C LEU A 4 6.14 2.68 -11.53
N TRP A 5 7.21 2.00 -11.12
CA TRP A 5 8.22 2.47 -10.18
C TRP A 5 9.65 2.32 -10.74
N GLU A 6 9.93 3.05 -11.81
CA GLU A 6 11.29 3.37 -12.26
C GLU A 6 11.73 4.76 -11.74
N THR A 7 11.24 5.19 -10.58
CA THR A 7 11.84 6.28 -9.81
C THR A 7 12.55 5.67 -8.61
N ASP A 8 13.79 6.10 -8.36
CA ASP A 8 14.66 5.77 -7.23
C ASP A 8 14.07 6.24 -5.87
N ASP A 9 12.76 6.14 -5.68
CA ASP A 9 12.08 6.48 -4.44
C ASP A 9 12.25 5.33 -3.46
N PHE A 10 13.37 5.34 -2.74
CA PHE A 10 13.51 4.61 -1.48
C PHE A 10 12.48 5.16 -0.49
N VAL A 11 11.26 4.63 -0.56
CA VAL A 11 10.24 4.90 0.46
C VAL A 11 10.58 4.04 1.67
N ASP A 12 11.03 4.68 2.75
CA ASP A 12 11.26 4.01 4.03
C ASP A 12 10.06 3.15 4.43
N GLU A 13 10.31 2.00 5.05
CA GLU A 13 9.28 1.05 5.51
C GLU A 13 8.23 1.73 6.40
N ASN A 14 8.67 2.70 7.20
CA ASN A 14 7.81 3.54 8.03
C ASN A 14 6.87 4.42 7.18
N THR A 15 7.40 5.04 6.13
CA THR A 15 6.65 5.90 5.21
C THR A 15 5.64 5.07 4.41
N LEU A 16 6.02 3.87 3.97
CA LEU A 16 5.13 2.95 3.28
C LEU A 16 3.98 2.49 4.20
N THR A 17 4.29 2.18 5.46
CA THR A 17 3.29 1.78 6.46
C THR A 17 2.24 2.87 6.71
N VAL A 18 2.68 4.13 6.87
CA VAL A 18 1.78 5.27 7.06
C VAL A 18 0.94 5.53 5.81
N ASN A 19 1.54 5.45 4.63
CA ASN A 19 0.81 5.63 3.37
C ASN A 19 -0.23 4.52 3.16
N MET A 20 0.07 3.26 3.48
CA MET A 20 -0.92 2.19 3.42
C MET A 20 -2.06 2.38 4.43
N ALA A 21 -1.78 2.86 5.64
CA ALA A 21 -2.83 3.19 6.60
C ALA A 21 -3.75 4.32 6.09
N ARG A 22 -3.19 5.37 5.50
CA ARG A 22 -3.97 6.47 4.88
C ARG A 22 -4.80 5.98 3.70
N LEU A 23 -4.22 5.15 2.84
CA LEU A 23 -4.90 4.59 1.68
C LEU A 23 -6.08 3.72 2.09
N ARG A 24 -5.88 2.81 3.06
CA ARG A 24 -6.97 2.00 3.64
C ARG A 24 -8.10 2.86 4.19
N LYS A 25 -7.77 3.93 4.93
CA LYS A 25 -8.79 4.84 5.47
C LYS A 25 -9.58 5.55 4.37
N LYS A 26 -8.92 5.92 3.26
CA LYS A 26 -9.59 6.54 2.11
C LYS A 26 -10.46 5.54 1.35
N LEU A 27 -10.02 4.30 1.19
CA LEU A 27 -10.81 3.22 0.58
C LEU A 27 -12.03 2.86 1.44
N ALA A 28 -11.86 2.77 2.76
CA ALA A 28 -12.98 2.54 3.67
C ALA A 28 -14.03 3.66 3.57
N SER A 29 -13.61 4.91 3.34
CA SER A 29 -14.54 6.04 3.17
C SER A 29 -15.42 5.95 1.91
N VAL A 30 -15.04 5.13 0.93
CA VAL A 30 -15.84 4.83 -0.27
C VAL A 30 -16.50 3.45 -0.22
N GLY A 31 -16.50 2.79 0.95
CA GLY A 31 -17.12 1.47 1.15
C GLY A 31 -16.26 0.28 0.71
N ILE A 32 -14.97 0.51 0.42
CA ILE A 32 -14.02 -0.54 0.05
C ILE A 32 -13.18 -0.87 1.28
N GLU A 33 -13.61 -1.87 2.02
CA GLU A 33 -12.89 -2.41 3.16
C GLU A 33 -12.09 -3.65 2.74
N GLU A 34 -10.99 -3.93 3.44
CA GLU A 34 -10.13 -5.12 3.26
C GLU A 34 -9.38 -5.31 1.92
N PHE A 35 -9.52 -4.40 0.95
CA PHE A 35 -8.83 -4.46 -0.35
C PHE A 35 -7.29 -4.52 -0.29
N ILE A 36 -6.66 -4.06 0.80
CA ILE A 36 -5.19 -4.08 0.96
C ILE A 36 -4.82 -4.96 2.14
N ILE A 37 -4.23 -6.11 1.86
CA ILE A 37 -3.81 -7.12 2.82
C ILE A 37 -2.32 -6.95 3.14
N THR A 38 -1.96 -6.89 4.43
CA THR A 38 -0.53 -6.93 4.83
C THR A 38 -0.08 -8.38 4.92
N LYS A 39 0.94 -8.75 4.16
CA LYS A 39 1.61 -10.06 4.25
C LYS A 39 2.96 -9.90 4.92
N LYS A 40 3.06 -10.33 6.18
CA LYS A 40 4.27 -10.18 7.00
C LYS A 40 5.48 -10.82 6.30
N GLY A 41 6.57 -10.04 6.15
CA GLY A 41 7.79 -10.49 5.48
C GLY A 41 7.75 -10.50 3.95
N LEU A 42 6.61 -10.14 3.33
CA LEU A 42 6.43 -10.10 1.87
C LEU A 42 5.93 -8.74 1.35
N GLY A 43 5.26 -7.94 2.20
CA GLY A 43 4.79 -6.59 1.86
C GLY A 43 3.27 -6.48 1.87
N TYR A 44 2.70 -5.81 0.87
CA TYR A 44 1.26 -5.57 0.74
C TYR A 44 0.72 -6.24 -0.53
N MET A 45 -0.49 -6.77 -0.44
CA MET A 45 -1.21 -7.42 -1.54
C MET A 45 -2.56 -6.74 -1.70
N VAL A 46 -3.06 -6.73 -2.93
CA VAL A 46 -4.36 -6.17 -3.28
C VAL A 46 -5.23 -7.31 -3.79
N GLU A 47 -6.42 -7.48 -3.22
CA GLU A 47 -7.39 -8.54 -3.55
C GLU A 47 -8.81 -7.96 -3.63
#